data_AF-A0A8T4E421-F1
#
_entry.id   AF-A0A8T4E421-F1
#
_cell.length_a   1.000
_cell.length_b   1.000
_cell.length_c   1.000
_cell.angle_alpha   90.00
_cell.angle_beta   90.00
_cell.angle_gamma   90.00
#
_symmetry.space_group_name_H-M   'P 1'
#
loop_
_entity.id
_entity.type
_entity.pdbx_description
1 polymer ?
#
loop_
_entity_poly.entity_id
_entity_poly.type
_entity_poly.pdbx_seq_one_letter_code
_entity_poly.pdbx_strand_id
1 'polypeptide(L)'
;MARHNFHKDKLPEEAKPEANVEFYLISGFSDILPVIKDQGTIKTIIGIMPLLRLGTTDAGREISRDFESYESPKNFLSVVGGKLTTARLRGEKISDWICKKESSSKRCKTHLKELPPN
;
A
#
# COMPACT_ATOMS: atom_id res chain seq x y z
N MET A 1 20.17 -4.84 21.25
CA MET A 1 19.25 -4.05 20.40
C MET A 1 19.57 -4.31 18.95
N ALA A 2 18.94 -5.33 18.34
CA ALA A 2 19.15 -5.65 16.93
C ALA A 2 18.31 -4.70 16.07
N ARG A 3 18.96 -3.69 15.48
CA ARG A 3 18.35 -2.86 14.43
C ARG A 3 18.08 -3.77 13.24
N HIS A 4 16.84 -4.18 13.04
CA HIS A 4 16.43 -4.71 11.74
C HIS A 4 16.50 -3.55 10.75
N ASN A 5 17.63 -3.47 10.03
CA ASN A 5 17.83 -2.59 8.91
C ASN A 5 16.88 -3.03 7.79
N PHE A 6 15.63 -2.58 7.83
CA PHE A 6 14.81 -2.60 6.63
C PHE A 6 15.51 -1.73 5.58
N HIS A 7 15.73 -2.36 4.43
CA HIS A 7 16.52 -1.91 3.30
C HIS A 7 16.24 -0.45 2.90
N LYS A 8 16.99 0.50 3.45
CA LYS A 8 16.99 1.89 2.95
C LYS A 8 17.71 2.02 1.61
N ASP A 9 18.46 0.99 1.21
CA ASP A 9 19.34 0.99 0.05
C ASP A 9 18.87 0.08 -1.10
N LYS A 10 17.67 -0.51 -1.00
CA LYS A 10 17.10 -1.35 -2.07
C LYS A 10 15.89 -0.68 -2.68
N LEU A 11 15.85 -0.68 -4.00
CA LEU A 11 14.71 -0.18 -4.74
C LEU A 11 13.51 -1.14 -4.60
N PRO A 12 12.26 -0.66 -4.69
CA PRO A 12 11.09 -1.53 -4.55
C PRO A 12 11.07 -2.72 -5.52
N GLU A 13 11.60 -2.54 -6.72
CA GLU A 13 11.77 -3.58 -7.74
C GLU A 13 12.75 -4.70 -7.35
N GLU A 14 13.64 -4.45 -6.39
CA GLU A 14 14.63 -5.42 -5.90
C GLU A 14 14.10 -6.23 -4.71
N ALA A 15 12.84 -6.02 -4.32
CA ALA A 15 12.21 -6.73 -3.22
C ALA A 15 12.23 -8.24 -3.46
N LYS A 16 12.74 -8.98 -2.47
CA LYS A 16 12.74 -10.45 -2.47
C LYS A 16 12.01 -10.95 -1.22
N PRO A 17 11.31 -12.09 -1.31
CA PRO A 17 10.75 -12.75 -0.14
C PRO A 17 11.83 -12.98 0.93
N GLU A 18 11.45 -12.78 2.20
CA GLU A 18 12.31 -13.18 3.32
C GLU A 18 12.46 -14.71 3.32
N ALA A 19 13.65 -15.20 3.70
CA ALA A 19 14.01 -16.61 3.56
C ALA A 19 13.06 -17.58 4.29
N ASN A 20 12.42 -17.12 5.37
CA ASN A 20 11.51 -17.90 6.21
C ASN A 20 10.02 -17.62 5.95
N VAL A 21 9.67 -16.77 4.98
CA VAL A 21 8.27 -16.36 4.78
C VAL A 21 7.36 -17.53 4.42
N GLU A 22 7.87 -18.48 3.63
CA GLU A 22 7.12 -19.66 3.21
C GLU A 22 6.79 -20.54 4.41
N PHE A 23 7.80 -20.86 5.24
CA PHE A 23 7.59 -21.60 6.48
C PHE A 23 6.62 -20.89 7.42
N TYR A 24 6.76 -19.57 7.58
CA TYR A 24 5.85 -18.77 8.42
C TYR A 24 4.39 -18.88 7.97
N LEU A 25 4.14 -18.74 6.66
CA LEU A 25 2.79 -18.83 6.10
C LEU A 25 2.23 -20.26 6.19
N ILE A 26 2.98 -21.28 5.76
CA ILE A 26 2.53 -22.69 5.81
C ILE A 26 2.23 -23.09 7.25
N SER A 27 3.11 -22.76 8.19
CA SER A 27 2.92 -23.06 9.62
C SER A 27 1.64 -22.40 10.14
N GLY A 28 1.46 -21.10 9.91
CA GLY A 28 0.27 -20.36 10.39
C GLY A 28 -1.04 -20.84 9.76
N PHE A 29 -1.04 -21.23 8.47
CA PHE A 29 -2.23 -21.79 7.83
C PHE A 29 -2.53 -23.22 8.28
N SER A 30 -1.50 -23.99 8.66
CA SER A 30 -1.66 -25.39 9.03
C SER A 30 -2.45 -25.62 10.32
N ASP A 31 -2.57 -24.59 11.16
CA ASP A 31 -3.43 -24.60 12.34
C ASP A 31 -4.92 -24.72 11.96
N ILE A 32 -5.28 -24.25 10.76
CA ILE A 32 -6.66 -24.29 10.24
C ILE A 32 -6.81 -25.42 9.21
N LEU A 33 -5.80 -25.60 8.35
CA LEU A 33 -5.82 -26.56 7.24
C LEU A 33 -4.54 -27.41 7.22
N PRO A 34 -4.48 -28.51 8.00
CA PRO A 34 -3.24 -29.27 8.22
C PRO A 34 -2.59 -29.82 6.94
N VAL A 35 -3.39 -30.20 5.94
CA VAL A 35 -2.93 -30.77 4.67
C VAL A 35 -1.99 -29.84 3.89
N ILE A 36 -1.99 -28.53 4.19
CA ILE A 36 -1.11 -27.55 3.53
C ILE A 36 0.38 -27.80 3.78
N LYS A 37 0.74 -28.50 4.88
CA LYS A 37 2.14 -28.87 5.17
C LYS A 37 2.75 -29.78 4.11
N ASP A 38 1.91 -30.55 3.42
CA ASP A 38 2.31 -31.50 2.39
C ASP A 38 2.16 -30.94 0.97
N GLN A 39 1.74 -29.68 0.83
CA GLN A 39 1.56 -29.02 -0.46
C GLN A 39 2.77 -28.15 -0.81
N GLY A 40 3.16 -28.17 -2.08
CA GLY A 40 4.24 -27.31 -2.60
C GLY A 40 3.76 -25.91 -3.00
N THR A 41 4.60 -24.89 -2.78
CA THR A 41 4.33 -23.53 -3.25
C THR A 41 4.49 -23.44 -4.78
N ILE A 42 3.43 -23.06 -5.48
CA ILE A 42 3.46 -22.88 -6.94
C ILE A 42 4.09 -21.55 -7.34
N LYS A 43 3.80 -20.48 -6.58
CA LYS A 43 4.29 -19.13 -6.87
C LYS A 43 4.31 -18.27 -5.62
N THR A 44 5.37 -17.46 -5.50
CA THR A 44 5.48 -16.41 -4.49
C THR A 44 5.43 -15.04 -5.16
N ILE A 45 4.58 -14.15 -4.66
CA ILE A 45 4.48 -12.76 -5.10
C ILE A 45 4.76 -11.88 -3.88
N ILE A 46 5.59 -10.86 -4.08
CA ILE A 46 5.93 -9.86 -3.06
C ILE A 46 5.48 -8.47 -3.53
N GLY A 47 5.10 -7.63 -2.58
CA GLY A 47 4.82 -6.21 -2.81
C GLY A 47 5.21 -5.39 -1.60
N ILE A 48 5.69 -4.17 -1.85
CA ILE A 48 5.99 -3.19 -0.81
C ILE A 48 4.80 -2.24 -0.68
N MET A 49 4.36 -2.01 0.56
CA MET A 49 3.33 -1.00 0.85
C MET A 49 4.01 0.35 1.13
N PRO A 50 3.75 1.40 0.33
CA PRO A 50 4.34 2.73 0.53
C PRO A 50 3.60 3.47 1.65
N LEU A 51 3.82 3.06 2.91
CA LEU A 51 3.14 3.60 4.07
C LEU A 51 3.83 4.85 4.62
N LEU A 52 3.04 5.82 5.07
CA LEU A 52 3.55 6.99 5.76
C LEU A 52 3.84 6.64 7.22
N ARG A 53 5.10 6.76 7.62
CA ARG A 53 5.52 6.53 9.01
C ARG A 53 5.40 7.81 9.82
N LEU A 54 4.37 7.89 10.66
CA LEU A 54 4.22 8.95 11.65
C LEU A 54 4.73 8.40 13.00
N GLY A 55 5.97 8.73 13.38
CA GLY A 55 6.55 8.36 14.68
C GLY A 55 7.68 7.32 14.64
N THR A 56 7.99 6.76 15.82
CA THR A 56 9.17 5.91 16.06
C THR A 56 8.88 4.41 16.14
N THR A 57 7.64 3.97 15.92
CA THR A 57 7.25 2.55 16.09
C THR A 57 7.86 1.65 15.02
N ASP A 58 8.74 0.74 15.45
CA ASP A 58 9.43 -0.24 14.58
C ASP A 58 8.53 -1.39 14.10
N ALA A 59 7.31 -1.49 14.62
CA ALA A 59 6.34 -2.51 14.20
C ALA A 59 5.59 -2.07 12.93
N GLY A 60 5.98 -2.63 11.77
CA GLY A 60 5.33 -2.33 10.48
C GLY A 60 3.81 -2.57 10.44
N ARG A 61 3.28 -3.42 11.34
CA ARG A 61 1.83 -3.67 11.47
C ARG A 61 1.05 -2.50 12.09
N GLU A 62 1.72 -1.63 12.84
CA GLU A 62 1.10 -0.51 13.54
C GLU A 62 1.04 0.77 12.69
N ILE A 63 1.72 0.79 11.55
CA ILE A 63 1.74 1.95 10.65
C ILE A 63 0.36 2.09 9.97
N SER A 64 -0.15 3.32 9.91
CA SER A 64 -1.42 3.63 9.23
C SER A 64 -1.37 3.17 7.77
N ARG A 65 -2.48 2.57 7.32
CA ARG A 65 -2.69 2.14 5.92
C ARG A 65 -3.56 3.09 5.13
N ASP A 66 -3.91 4.22 5.71
CA ASP A 66 -4.70 5.24 5.02
C ASP A 66 -3.81 6.05 4.08
N PHE A 67 -4.43 6.84 3.20
CA PHE A 67 -3.68 7.72 2.31
C PHE A 67 -3.59 9.11 2.92
N GLU A 68 -2.48 9.77 2.68
CA GLU A 68 -2.26 11.16 3.03
C GLU A 68 -1.82 11.91 1.78
N SER A 69 -2.18 13.19 1.71
CA SER A 69 -1.75 14.08 0.62
C SER A 69 -1.27 15.40 1.16
N TYR A 70 -0.12 15.87 0.67
CA TYR A 70 0.48 17.12 1.09
C TYR A 70 1.06 17.88 -0.11
N GLU A 71 1.01 19.20 -0.04
CA GLU A 71 1.57 20.09 -1.06
C GLU A 71 2.93 20.59 -0.58
N SER A 72 4.01 20.14 -1.22
CA SER A 72 5.36 20.64 -0.99
C SER A 72 6.29 20.17 -2.12
N PRO A 73 6.92 21.09 -2.89
CA PRO A 73 6.76 22.54 -2.85
C PRO A 73 5.38 23.02 -3.36
N LYS A 74 5.16 24.34 -3.40
CA LYS A 74 3.92 24.93 -3.92
C LYS A 74 3.60 24.39 -5.32
N ASN A 75 2.34 24.04 -5.53
CA ASN A 75 1.77 23.42 -6.72
C ASN A 75 2.29 22.00 -7.02
N PHE A 76 2.90 21.33 -6.04
CA PHE A 76 3.30 19.93 -6.15
C PHE A 76 2.59 19.08 -5.09
N LEU A 77 1.56 18.34 -5.51
CA LEU A 77 0.81 17.45 -4.64
C LEU A 77 1.47 16.07 -4.57
N SER A 78 1.97 15.72 -3.39
CA SER A 78 2.41 14.36 -3.08
C SER A 78 1.28 13.57 -2.44
N VAL A 79 1.16 12.28 -2.80
CA VAL A 79 0.18 11.36 -2.22
C VAL A 79 0.88 10.07 -1.82
N VAL A 80 0.72 9.67 -0.56
CA VAL A 80 1.40 8.50 0.02
C VAL A 80 0.36 7.56 0.63
N GLY A 81 0.63 6.26 0.63
CA GLY A 81 -0.21 5.25 1.29
C GLY A 81 -1.51 4.92 0.55
N GLY A 82 -2.51 4.56 1.36
CA GLY A 82 -3.84 4.14 0.95
C GLY A 82 -3.95 2.71 0.43
N LYS A 83 -5.20 2.26 0.37
CA LYS A 83 -5.58 0.89 -0.03
C LYS A 83 -6.14 0.91 -1.45
N LEU A 84 -6.12 -0.25 -2.11
CA LEU A 84 -6.83 -0.43 -3.39
C LEU A 84 -8.32 -0.12 -3.23
N THR A 85 -8.92 -0.52 -2.10
CA THR A 85 -10.33 -0.27 -1.77
C THR A 85 -10.67 1.22 -1.63
N THR A 86 -9.68 2.09 -1.37
CA THR A 86 -9.88 3.54 -1.27
C THR A 86 -9.37 4.30 -2.50
N ALA A 87 -8.97 3.60 -3.57
CA ALA A 87 -8.43 4.23 -4.78
C ALA A 87 -9.39 5.25 -5.41
N ARG A 88 -10.69 4.96 -5.48
CA ARG A 88 -11.71 5.90 -5.99
C ARG A 88 -11.78 7.18 -5.16
N LEU A 89 -11.84 7.04 -3.82
CA LEU A 89 -11.89 8.18 -2.89
C LEU A 89 -10.61 9.01 -2.98
N ARG A 90 -9.44 8.37 -3.13
CA ARG A 90 -8.16 9.05 -3.35
C ARG A 90 -8.18 9.88 -4.63
N GLY A 91 -8.63 9.29 -5.74
CA GLY A 91 -8.78 10.00 -7.02
C GLY A 91 -9.75 11.19 -6.91
N GLU A 92 -10.83 11.05 -6.16
CA GLU A 92 -11.76 12.14 -5.85
C GLU A 92 -11.07 13.28 -5.08
N LYS A 93 -10.34 12.99 -3.99
CA LYS A 93 -9.64 14.03 -3.21
C LYS A 93 -8.56 14.76 -4.01
N ILE A 94 -7.82 14.04 -4.85
CA ILE A 94 -6.84 14.65 -5.77
C ILE A 94 -7.55 15.58 -6.76
N SER A 95 -8.66 15.12 -7.35
CA SER A 95 -9.43 15.92 -8.32
C SER A 95 -10.04 17.17 -7.67
N ASP A 96 -10.54 17.05 -6.44
CA ASP A 96 -11.08 18.18 -5.66
C ASP A 96 -9.99 19.22 -5.37
N TRP A 97 -8.78 18.77 -5.03
CA TRP A 97 -7.62 19.65 -4.83
C TRP A 97 -7.27 20.42 -6.11
N ILE A 98 -7.23 19.74 -7.27
CA ILE A 98 -6.99 20.37 -8.57
C ILE A 98 -8.08 21.39 -8.90
N CYS A 99 -9.35 21.01 -8.75
CA CYS A 99 -10.48 21.91 -9.03
C CYS A 99 -10.41 23.18 -8.17
N LYS A 100 -10.04 23.05 -6.90
CA LYS A 100 -9.85 24.20 -6.01
C LYS A 100 -8.73 25.12 -6.48
N LYS A 101 -7.61 24.58 -6.98
CA LYS A 101 -6.50 25.37 -7.54
C LYS A 101 -6.89 26.14 -8.80
N GLU A 102 -7.67 25.49 -9.67
CA GLU A 102 -8.13 26.06 -10.94
C GLU A 102 -9.44 26.86 -10.82
N SER A 103 -9.92 27.13 -9.59
CA SER A 103 -11.20 27.83 -9.34
C SER A 103 -12.40 27.19 -10.05
N SER A 104 -12.37 25.88 -10.25
CA SER A 104 -13.43 25.08 -10.87
C SER A 104 -14.40 24.55 -9.81
N SER A 105 -15.70 24.69 -10.07
CA SER A 105 -16.79 24.17 -9.21
C SER A 105 -17.26 22.76 -9.59
N LYS A 106 -16.59 22.10 -10.54
CA LYS A 106 -16.97 20.75 -11.00
C LYS A 106 -16.87 19.74 -9.86
N ARG A 107 -17.90 18.90 -9.73
CA ARG A 107 -17.96 17.79 -8.75
C ARG A 107 -17.46 16.48 -9.38
N CYS A 108 -16.79 15.66 -8.57
CA CYS A 108 -16.37 14.33 -8.97
C CYS A 108 -17.57 13.42 -9.28
N LYS A 109 -17.51 12.71 -10.42
CA LYS A 109 -18.59 11.82 -10.91
C LYS A 109 -18.18 10.36 -10.93
N THR A 110 -17.02 10.00 -10.38
CA THR A 110 -16.48 8.62 -10.45
C THR A 110 -17.35 7.60 -9.70
N HIS A 111 -18.20 8.04 -8.77
CA HIS A 111 -19.19 7.17 -8.12
C HIS A 111 -20.41 6.86 -9.00
N LEU A 112 -20.60 7.58 -10.11
CA LEU A 112 -21.72 7.41 -11.05
C LEU A 112 -21.29 6.76 -12.36
N LYS A 113 -19.99 6.53 -12.55
CA LYS A 113 -19.43 6.04 -13.81
C LYS A 113 -18.79 4.68 -13.56
N GLU A 114 -19.15 3.73 -14.41
CA GLU A 114 -18.48 2.45 -14.47
C GLU A 114 -17.07 2.61 -15.07
N LEU A 115 -16.19 1.68 -14.73
CA LEU A 115 -14.90 1.57 -15.39
C LEU A 115 -15.11 1.11 -16.84
N PRO A 116 -14.24 1.53 -17.78
CA PRO A 116 -14.26 0.97 -19.14
C PRO A 116 -14.13 -0.56 -19.10
N PRO A 117 -14.66 -1.26 -20.13
CA PRO A 117 -14.39 -2.68 -20.28
C PRO A 117 -12.88 -2.92 -20.45
N ASN A 118 -12.42 -4.08 -19.97
CA ASN A 118 -11.05 -4.55 -20.15
C ASN A 118 -10.78 -4.95 -21.61
#